data_AF-A0A7Y5DXM5-F1
#
_entry.id   AF-A0A7Y5DXM5-F1
#
_cell.length_a   1.000
_cell.length_b   1.000
_cell.length_c   1.000
_cell.angle_alpha   90.00
_cell.angle_beta   90.00
_cell.angle_gamma   90.00
#
_symmetry.space_group_name_H-M   'P 1'
#
loop_
_entity.id
_entity.type
_entity.pdbx_description
1 polymer ?
#
loop_
_entity_poly.entity_id
_entity_poly.type
_entity_poly.pdbx_seq_one_letter_code
_entity_poly.pdbx_strand_id
1 'polypeptide(L)'
;VLVGSGASERVLAVHSYVSGDCLGDGTSIRVSGEMGFINSELAKALPSTLNSCSTCSSTADSGNQVCAQRRFACGADTDCSALLDCLSKCSGISCQNNCRTKYPAGLGPFTAYQNCGCAEGCKAECASDNSCTGAAQCGIKALDGCGKCGEGSCCTERAAASFDKVGFACVTAPDGEGCAANAPFQAYQACLQKSCSAECGLTPSSSGGASSGGASSGGNGDGTTTTTTTGCNTSGGSASASPVLGGLFALGLLLKRRRRHA
;
A
#
# COMPACT_ATOMS: atom_id res chain seq x y z
N VAL A 1 22.46 -9.00 -12.53
CA VAL A 1 22.62 -8.78 -13.99
C VAL A 1 21.65 -9.70 -14.70
N LEU A 2 20.70 -9.12 -15.44
CA LEU A 2 19.66 -9.84 -16.16
C LEU A 2 19.93 -9.76 -17.68
N VAL A 3 19.50 -10.76 -18.43
CA VAL A 3 19.48 -10.74 -19.90
C VAL A 3 18.10 -11.14 -20.39
N GLY A 4 17.68 -10.56 -21.53
CA GLY A 4 16.36 -10.79 -22.12
C GLY A 4 15.37 -9.70 -21.73
N SER A 5 14.08 -9.95 -22.00
CA SER A 5 12.98 -9.05 -21.69
C SER A 5 11.70 -9.81 -21.37
N GLY A 6 10.91 -9.33 -20.40
CA GLY A 6 9.65 -9.96 -20.00
C GLY A 6 9.85 -11.40 -19.53
N ALA A 7 9.04 -12.34 -20.03
CA ALA A 7 9.12 -13.76 -19.66
C ALA A 7 10.45 -14.46 -20.04
N SER A 8 11.26 -13.83 -20.87
CA SER A 8 12.57 -14.33 -21.28
C SER A 8 13.72 -13.85 -20.40
N GLU A 9 13.45 -13.06 -19.35
CA GLU A 9 14.51 -12.62 -18.43
C GLU A 9 15.22 -13.80 -17.77
N ARG A 10 16.55 -13.75 -17.71
CA ARG A 10 17.41 -14.74 -17.05
C ARG A 10 18.46 -14.03 -16.22
N VAL A 11 18.79 -14.60 -15.06
CA VAL A 11 19.88 -14.11 -14.20
C VAL A 11 21.21 -14.66 -14.71
N LEU A 12 22.10 -13.80 -15.19
CA LEU A 12 23.43 -14.18 -15.69
C LEU A 12 24.54 -14.03 -14.65
N ALA A 13 24.39 -13.06 -13.74
CA ALA A 13 25.38 -12.77 -12.72
C ALA A 13 24.76 -12.11 -11.49
N VAL A 14 25.32 -12.43 -10.32
CA VAL A 14 24.98 -11.80 -9.03
C VAL A 14 26.01 -10.71 -8.76
N HIS A 15 25.55 -9.51 -8.47
CA HIS A 15 26.43 -8.38 -8.19
C HIS A 15 27.20 -8.63 -6.89
N SER A 16 28.53 -8.44 -6.91
CA SER A 16 29.39 -8.77 -5.77
C SER A 16 29.96 -7.54 -5.10
N TYR A 17 30.67 -6.69 -5.84
CA TYR A 17 31.22 -5.44 -5.32
C TYR A 17 31.38 -4.40 -6.42
N VAL A 18 31.45 -3.13 -6.01
CA VAL A 18 31.77 -1.99 -6.86
C VAL A 18 33.14 -1.42 -6.50
N SER A 19 33.82 -0.86 -7.48
CA SER A 19 35.03 -0.04 -7.32
C SER A 19 34.74 1.35 -7.87
N GLY A 20 34.79 2.37 -7.01
CA GLY A 20 34.40 3.75 -7.32
C GLY A 20 32.99 4.11 -6.83
N ASP A 21 32.53 5.31 -7.18
CA ASP A 21 31.18 5.81 -6.87
C ASP A 21 30.12 5.20 -7.82
N CYS A 22 28.92 5.77 -7.92
CA CYS A 22 27.83 5.28 -8.79
C CYS A 22 28.18 5.18 -10.30
N LEU A 23 29.32 5.74 -10.73
CA LEU A 23 29.85 5.66 -12.09
C LEU A 23 31.07 4.73 -12.21
N GLY A 24 31.40 4.00 -11.14
CA GLY A 24 32.53 3.08 -11.09
C GLY A 24 32.25 1.71 -11.72
N ASP A 25 33.24 0.83 -11.62
CA ASP A 25 33.17 -0.53 -12.17
C ASP A 25 32.49 -1.49 -11.18
N GLY A 26 31.55 -2.28 -11.69
CA GLY A 26 30.88 -3.34 -10.93
C GLY A 26 31.42 -4.71 -11.27
N THR A 27 31.90 -5.46 -10.27
CA THR A 27 32.25 -6.89 -10.43
C THR A 27 31.06 -7.77 -10.03
N SER A 28 30.74 -8.74 -10.88
CA SER A 28 29.64 -9.69 -10.65
C SER A 28 30.13 -11.13 -10.80
N ILE A 29 29.60 -12.04 -9.97
CA ILE A 29 29.87 -13.47 -10.07
C ILE A 29 28.95 -14.07 -11.13
N ARG A 30 29.53 -14.79 -12.09
CA ARG A 30 28.78 -15.40 -13.20
C ARG A 30 28.00 -16.63 -12.71
N VAL A 31 26.68 -16.60 -12.85
CA VAL A 31 25.77 -17.70 -12.44
C VAL A 31 26.13 -19.02 -13.12
N SER A 32 26.52 -18.97 -14.40
CA SER A 32 26.88 -20.18 -15.14
C SER A 32 28.09 -20.92 -14.56
N GLY A 33 28.98 -20.24 -13.84
CA GLY A 33 30.13 -20.84 -13.17
C GLY A 33 29.75 -21.60 -11.89
N GLU A 34 28.60 -21.29 -11.32
CA GLU A 34 28.13 -21.79 -10.03
C GLU A 34 26.94 -22.75 -10.16
N MET A 35 26.60 -23.20 -11.37
CA MET A 35 25.41 -24.02 -11.62
C MET A 35 25.40 -25.34 -10.84
N GLY A 36 26.57 -25.94 -10.58
CA GLY A 36 26.65 -27.14 -9.74
C GLY A 36 26.19 -26.88 -8.31
N PHE A 37 26.67 -25.80 -7.69
CA PHE A 37 26.22 -25.36 -6.37
C PHE A 37 24.73 -25.00 -6.39
N ILE A 38 24.29 -24.14 -7.33
CA ILE A 38 22.90 -23.69 -7.44
C ILE A 38 21.95 -24.87 -7.59
N ASN A 39 22.23 -25.80 -8.51
CA ASN A 39 21.39 -26.98 -8.70
C ASN A 39 21.37 -27.87 -7.46
N SER A 40 22.49 -28.00 -6.75
CA SER A 40 22.55 -28.78 -5.51
C SER A 40 21.72 -28.16 -4.38
N GLU A 41 21.70 -26.83 -4.26
CA GLU A 41 20.86 -26.13 -3.28
C GLU A 41 19.38 -26.20 -3.65
N LEU A 42 19.04 -26.03 -4.93
CA LEU A 42 17.66 -26.13 -5.43
C LEU A 42 17.08 -27.54 -5.30
N ALA A 43 17.93 -28.57 -5.31
CA ALA A 43 17.51 -29.96 -5.10
C ALA A 43 17.27 -30.32 -3.63
N LYS A 44 17.69 -29.49 -2.68
CA LYS A 44 17.45 -29.75 -1.26
C LYS A 44 15.96 -29.67 -0.96
N ALA A 45 15.52 -30.52 -0.03
CA ALA A 45 14.19 -30.39 0.54
C ALA A 45 14.01 -28.98 1.10
N LEU A 46 12.90 -28.37 0.71
CA LEU A 46 12.48 -27.06 1.17
C LEU A 46 12.47 -27.04 2.71
N PRO A 47 13.15 -26.07 3.38
CA PRO A 47 13.17 -26.01 4.83
C PRO A 47 11.74 -25.94 5.39
N SER A 48 11.45 -26.67 6.47
CA SER A 48 10.14 -26.59 7.14
C SER A 48 9.81 -25.19 7.67
N THR A 49 10.83 -24.33 7.79
CA THR A 49 10.72 -22.88 8.09
C THR A 49 10.16 -22.04 6.93
N LEU A 50 9.83 -22.65 5.79
CA LEU A 50 9.09 -21.98 4.71
C LEU A 50 7.71 -21.49 5.13
N ASN A 51 7.13 -22.11 6.15
CA ASN A 51 5.87 -21.67 6.75
C ASN A 51 6.06 -20.54 7.77
N SER A 52 7.23 -19.89 7.81
CA SER A 52 7.41 -18.69 8.62
C SER A 52 6.85 -17.47 7.90
N CYS A 53 6.35 -16.50 8.69
CA CYS A 53 5.91 -15.20 8.18
C CYS A 53 6.95 -14.54 7.27
N SER A 54 8.24 -14.61 7.64
CA SER A 54 9.33 -13.97 6.88
C SER A 54 9.51 -14.57 5.48
N THR A 55 9.45 -15.90 5.36
CA THR A 55 9.61 -16.57 4.06
C THR A 55 8.38 -16.39 3.20
N CYS A 56 7.19 -16.46 3.80
CA CYS A 56 5.96 -16.18 3.09
C CYS A 56 5.96 -14.73 2.58
N SER A 57 6.26 -13.75 3.42
CA SER A 57 6.24 -12.33 3.04
C SER A 57 7.21 -12.05 1.90
N SER A 58 8.43 -12.60 1.97
CA SER A 58 9.42 -12.50 0.90
C SER A 58 8.91 -13.11 -0.41
N THR A 59 8.16 -14.21 -0.33
CA THR A 59 7.54 -14.86 -1.49
C THR A 59 6.41 -14.00 -2.05
N ALA A 60 5.52 -13.49 -1.19
CA ALA A 60 4.40 -12.63 -1.56
C ALA A 60 4.83 -11.29 -2.18
N ASP A 61 6.02 -10.78 -1.81
CA ASP A 61 6.62 -9.57 -2.38
C ASP A 61 7.41 -9.81 -3.68
N SER A 62 7.50 -11.06 -4.14
CA SER A 62 8.29 -11.45 -5.31
C SER A 62 7.46 -11.71 -6.56
N GLY A 63 8.09 -11.51 -7.72
CA GLY A 63 7.52 -11.86 -9.03
C GLY A 63 6.18 -11.17 -9.30
N ASN A 64 5.17 -11.98 -9.67
CA ASN A 64 3.83 -11.51 -10.01
C ASN A 64 2.80 -11.74 -8.88
N GLN A 65 3.26 -11.95 -7.65
CA GLN A 65 2.38 -12.14 -6.50
C GLN A 65 1.64 -10.84 -6.15
N VAL A 66 0.51 -10.94 -5.46
CA VAL A 66 -0.37 -9.79 -5.18
C VAL A 66 0.34 -8.65 -4.44
N CYS A 67 1.19 -8.96 -3.45
CA CYS A 67 1.93 -7.92 -2.71
C CYS A 67 3.03 -7.28 -3.56
N ALA A 68 3.70 -8.06 -4.41
CA ALA A 68 4.61 -7.55 -5.42
C ALA A 68 3.92 -6.56 -6.38
N GLN A 69 2.72 -6.89 -6.87
CA GLN A 69 1.93 -6.00 -7.74
C GLN A 69 1.50 -4.71 -7.03
N ARG A 70 1.10 -4.79 -5.76
CA ARG A 70 0.79 -3.59 -4.95
C ARG A 70 2.01 -2.69 -4.76
N ARG A 71 3.18 -3.29 -4.51
CA ARG A 71 4.46 -2.57 -4.44
C ARG A 71 4.78 -1.86 -5.76
N PHE A 72 4.63 -2.54 -6.89
CA PHE A 72 4.85 -1.94 -8.21
C PHE A 72 3.85 -0.82 -8.50
N ALA A 73 2.57 -1.01 -8.15
CA ALA A 73 1.55 0.02 -8.29
C ALA A 73 1.89 1.27 -7.47
N CYS A 74 2.34 1.12 -6.21
CA CYS A 74 2.83 2.24 -5.41
C CYS A 74 4.08 2.90 -6.03
N GLY A 75 5.01 2.12 -6.57
CA GLY A 75 6.19 2.66 -7.26
C GLY A 75 5.84 3.45 -8.54
N ALA A 76 4.75 3.08 -9.22
CA ALA A 76 4.26 3.78 -10.41
C ALA A 76 3.38 5.01 -10.08
N ASP A 77 2.80 5.07 -8.88
CA ASP A 77 2.03 6.22 -8.39
C ASP A 77 2.97 7.34 -7.90
N THR A 78 2.75 8.56 -8.37
CA THR A 78 3.64 9.70 -8.08
C THR A 78 3.61 10.12 -6.60
N ASP A 79 2.46 10.04 -5.93
CA ASP A 79 2.37 10.42 -4.51
C ASP A 79 2.90 9.31 -3.60
N CYS A 80 2.65 8.05 -3.94
CA CYS A 80 3.16 6.91 -3.19
C CYS A 80 4.68 6.77 -3.32
N SER A 81 5.23 6.92 -4.53
CA SER A 81 6.68 6.93 -4.76
C SER A 81 7.37 8.12 -4.08
N ALA A 82 6.77 9.31 -4.09
CA ALA A 82 7.29 10.47 -3.36
C ALA A 82 7.25 10.27 -1.84
N LEU A 83 6.20 9.62 -1.32
CA LEU A 83 6.12 9.22 0.09
C LEU A 83 7.24 8.22 0.44
N LEU A 84 7.45 7.20 -0.39
CA LEU A 84 8.52 6.21 -0.19
C LEU A 84 9.91 6.86 -0.17
N ASP A 85 10.20 7.75 -1.13
CA ASP A 85 11.46 8.48 -1.17
C ASP A 85 11.66 9.32 0.10
N CYS A 86 10.62 10.03 0.54
CA CYS A 86 10.65 10.82 1.78
C CYS A 86 10.93 9.93 3.00
N LEU A 87 10.20 8.82 3.16
CA LEU A 87 10.37 7.89 4.27
C LEU A 87 11.75 7.24 4.28
N SER A 88 12.33 6.95 3.11
CA SER A 88 13.67 6.35 3.00
C SER A 88 14.79 7.25 3.53
N LYS A 89 14.57 8.57 3.54
CA LYS A 89 15.51 9.58 4.03
C LYS A 89 15.23 9.97 5.48
N CYS A 90 14.16 9.45 6.09
CA CYS A 90 13.75 9.84 7.42
C CYS A 90 14.51 9.12 8.53
N SER A 91 14.80 9.89 9.58
CA SER A 91 15.23 9.38 10.88
C SER A 91 14.24 9.81 11.95
N GLY A 92 13.66 8.83 12.64
CA GLY A 92 12.70 9.06 13.73
C GLY A 92 11.25 9.33 13.30
N ILE A 93 10.35 9.26 14.29
CA ILE A 93 8.90 9.30 14.10
C ILE A 93 8.42 10.67 13.58
N SER A 94 9.01 11.78 14.07
CA SER A 94 8.59 13.12 13.64
C SER A 94 8.82 13.35 12.14
N CYS A 95 9.92 12.84 11.59
CA CYS A 95 10.19 12.90 10.16
C CYS A 95 9.18 12.06 9.37
N GLN A 96 8.91 10.83 9.83
CA GLN A 96 7.94 9.94 9.20
C GLN A 96 6.55 10.59 9.15
N ASN A 97 6.11 11.20 10.25
CA ASN A 97 4.84 11.92 10.32
C ASN A 97 4.81 13.09 9.33
N ASN A 98 5.89 13.86 9.22
CA ASN A 98 5.98 14.95 8.25
C ASN A 98 5.83 14.42 6.81
N CYS A 99 6.52 13.33 6.44
CA CYS A 99 6.36 12.71 5.12
C CYS A 99 4.90 12.29 4.85
N ARG A 100 4.25 11.66 5.83
CA ARG A 100 2.85 11.23 5.71
C ARG A 100 1.90 12.41 5.53
N THR A 101 2.12 13.50 6.26
CA THR A 101 1.35 14.75 6.11
C THR A 101 1.63 15.43 4.77
N LYS A 102 2.85 15.35 4.25
CA LYS A 102 3.24 15.96 2.98
C LYS A 102 2.66 15.24 1.76
N TYR A 103 2.51 13.92 1.83
CA TYR A 103 2.00 13.08 0.75
C TYR A 103 0.77 12.28 1.19
N PRO A 104 -0.35 12.94 1.55
CA PRO A 104 -1.51 12.26 2.11
C PRO A 104 -2.15 11.30 1.10
N ALA A 105 -2.10 11.64 -0.18
CA ALA A 105 -2.70 10.84 -1.24
C ALA A 105 -1.90 9.53 -1.51
N GLY A 106 -0.60 9.51 -1.20
CA GLY A 106 0.24 8.31 -1.29
C GLY A 106 0.00 7.30 -0.17
N LEU A 107 -0.71 7.68 0.91
CA LEU A 107 -0.89 6.84 2.09
C LEU A 107 -1.73 5.58 1.81
N GLY A 108 -2.75 5.68 0.96
CA GLY A 108 -3.61 4.54 0.60
C GLY A 108 -2.82 3.44 -0.09
N PRO A 109 -2.21 3.71 -1.26
CA PRO A 109 -1.38 2.73 -1.95
C PRO A 109 -0.18 2.25 -1.11
N PHE A 110 0.42 3.13 -0.29
CA PHE A 110 1.52 2.75 0.60
C PHE A 110 1.06 1.76 1.67
N THR A 111 -0.11 1.99 2.28
CA THR A 111 -0.70 1.09 3.27
C THR A 111 -1.10 -0.24 2.64
N ALA A 112 -1.62 -0.21 1.41
CA ALA A 112 -1.94 -1.40 0.63
C ALA A 112 -0.73 -2.31 0.45
N TYR A 113 0.41 -1.73 0.08
CA TYR A 113 1.67 -2.43 -0.04
C TYR A 113 2.16 -2.95 1.33
N GLN A 114 2.30 -2.07 2.31
CA GLN A 114 2.89 -2.39 3.62
C GLN A 114 2.14 -3.48 4.39
N ASN A 115 0.80 -3.49 4.31
CA ASN A 115 0.00 -4.47 5.05
C ASN A 115 -0.24 -5.76 4.26
N CYS A 116 0.13 -5.83 2.98
CA CYS A 116 -0.28 -6.94 2.12
C CYS A 116 0.19 -8.31 2.63
N GLY A 117 1.44 -8.43 3.08
CA GLY A 117 1.94 -9.68 3.66
C GLY A 117 1.09 -10.14 4.85
N CYS A 118 0.85 -9.25 5.81
CA CYS A 118 0.10 -9.56 7.02
C CYS A 118 -1.41 -9.78 6.80
N ALA A 119 -2.01 -9.05 5.86
CA ALA A 119 -3.46 -9.01 5.68
C ALA A 119 -3.98 -10.01 4.63
N GLU A 120 -3.19 -10.28 3.59
CA GLU A 120 -3.64 -10.99 2.39
C GLU A 120 -2.70 -12.14 2.04
N GLY A 121 -1.44 -11.84 1.72
CA GLY A 121 -0.51 -12.82 1.15
C GLY A 121 -0.07 -13.93 2.11
N CYS A 122 0.03 -13.62 3.41
CA CYS A 122 0.64 -14.49 4.42
C CYS A 122 -0.13 -14.51 5.74
N LYS A 123 -1.46 -14.32 5.67
CA LYS A 123 -2.30 -14.16 6.86
C LYS A 123 -2.14 -15.31 7.86
N ALA A 124 -2.01 -16.56 7.38
CA ALA A 124 -1.89 -17.73 8.26
C ALA A 124 -0.50 -17.82 8.91
N GLU A 125 0.55 -17.65 8.12
CA GLU A 125 1.95 -17.75 8.52
C GLU A 125 2.39 -16.59 9.43
N CYS A 126 1.74 -15.43 9.28
CA CYS A 126 2.01 -14.21 10.02
C CYS A 126 1.05 -13.94 11.18
N ALA A 127 0.07 -14.81 11.44
CA ALA A 127 -0.95 -14.56 12.47
C ALA A 127 -0.37 -14.35 13.88
N SER A 128 0.75 -15.01 14.19
CA SER A 128 1.45 -14.92 15.47
C SER A 128 2.69 -14.02 15.44
N ASP A 129 2.98 -13.38 14.31
CA ASP A 129 4.14 -12.48 14.21
C ASP A 129 3.81 -11.11 14.80
N ASN A 130 4.59 -10.69 15.80
CA ASN A 130 4.45 -9.37 16.41
C ASN A 130 4.57 -8.24 15.38
N SER A 131 5.29 -8.48 14.30
CA SER A 131 5.48 -7.52 13.22
C SER A 131 4.20 -7.25 12.42
N CYS A 132 3.24 -8.18 12.46
CA CYS A 132 1.91 -8.04 11.89
C CYS A 132 0.85 -7.61 12.91
N THR A 133 1.25 -7.42 14.18
CA THR A 133 0.34 -6.93 15.21
C THR A 133 -0.08 -5.50 14.91
N GLY A 134 -1.37 -5.30 14.66
CA GLY A 134 -1.94 -4.00 14.29
C GLY A 134 -1.95 -3.71 12.79
N ALA A 135 -1.44 -4.61 11.94
CA ALA A 135 -1.72 -4.57 10.51
C ALA A 135 -3.22 -4.77 10.31
N ALA A 136 -3.89 -3.70 9.90
CA ALA A 136 -5.33 -3.75 9.73
C ALA A 136 -5.66 -4.58 8.49
N GLN A 137 -6.42 -5.67 8.71
CA GLN A 137 -6.73 -6.67 7.70
C GLN A 137 -7.49 -6.10 6.49
N CYS A 138 -8.19 -4.98 6.72
CA CYS A 138 -9.10 -4.37 5.77
C CYS A 138 -8.66 -2.96 5.36
N GLY A 139 -7.35 -2.66 5.42
CA GLY A 139 -6.82 -1.33 5.11
C GLY A 139 -6.80 -0.43 6.34
N ILE A 140 -7.21 0.84 6.25
CA ILE A 140 -7.17 1.74 7.41
C ILE A 140 -8.32 1.46 8.38
N LYS A 141 -8.09 1.74 9.67
CA LYS A 141 -9.18 1.82 10.65
C LYS A 141 -10.07 3.00 10.30
N ALA A 142 -11.29 2.69 9.87
CA ALA A 142 -12.31 3.70 9.66
C ALA A 142 -12.58 4.41 10.98
N LEU A 143 -12.80 5.73 10.91
CA LEU A 143 -13.13 6.56 12.08
C LEU A 143 -14.60 6.43 12.49
N ASP A 144 -15.38 5.68 11.72
CA ASP A 144 -16.79 5.43 11.97
C ASP A 144 -16.98 4.45 13.15
N GLY A 145 -18.13 4.53 13.81
CA GLY A 145 -18.53 3.56 14.83
C GLY A 145 -18.66 2.13 14.29
N CYS A 146 -18.47 1.93 12.98
CA CYS A 146 -18.58 0.67 12.25
C CYS A 146 -17.32 -0.20 12.31
N GLY A 147 -16.28 0.19 13.05
CA GLY A 147 -14.96 -0.41 12.95
C GLY A 147 -14.94 -1.95 13.01
N LYS A 148 -15.80 -2.58 13.85
CA LYS A 148 -15.85 -4.05 13.98
C LYS A 148 -16.61 -4.69 12.83
N CYS A 149 -17.82 -4.21 12.51
CA CYS A 149 -18.57 -4.76 11.38
C CYS A 149 -17.88 -4.51 10.04
N GLY A 150 -17.27 -3.34 9.87
CA GLY A 150 -16.47 -3.02 8.69
C GLY A 150 -15.28 -3.98 8.51
N GLU A 151 -14.62 -4.39 9.60
CA GLU A 151 -13.55 -5.40 9.55
C GLU A 151 -14.07 -6.83 9.34
N GLY A 152 -15.27 -7.16 9.84
CA GLY A 152 -15.83 -8.50 9.73
C GLY A 152 -16.57 -8.77 8.41
N SER A 153 -17.48 -7.89 8.02
CA SER A 153 -18.45 -8.10 6.94
C SER A 153 -18.17 -7.29 5.67
N CYS A 154 -17.42 -6.19 5.77
CA CYS A 154 -17.13 -5.30 4.64
C CYS A 154 -15.62 -5.14 4.38
N CYS A 155 -14.84 -6.15 4.78
CA CYS A 155 -13.39 -6.05 4.77
C CYS A 155 -12.82 -5.82 3.37
N THR A 156 -13.37 -6.52 2.38
CA THR A 156 -12.94 -6.45 0.98
C THR A 156 -13.17 -5.06 0.39
N GLU A 157 -14.38 -4.52 0.57
CA GLU A 157 -14.76 -3.21 0.07
C GLU A 157 -13.98 -2.10 0.81
N ARG A 158 -13.80 -2.25 2.12
CA ARG A 158 -13.00 -1.32 2.92
C ARG A 158 -11.53 -1.33 2.50
N ALA A 159 -10.96 -2.50 2.23
CA ALA A 159 -9.60 -2.63 1.72
C ALA A 159 -9.48 -1.94 0.36
N ALA A 160 -10.41 -2.20 -0.56
CA ALA A 160 -10.43 -1.54 -1.86
C ALA A 160 -10.50 -0.01 -1.74
N ALA A 161 -11.38 0.52 -0.89
CA ALA A 161 -11.46 1.96 -0.62
C ALA A 161 -10.17 2.50 0.03
N SER A 162 -9.64 1.79 1.03
CA SER A 162 -8.41 2.20 1.75
C SER A 162 -7.15 2.17 0.88
N PHE A 163 -7.14 1.36 -0.17
CA PHE A 163 -5.99 1.22 -1.06
C PHE A 163 -6.07 2.17 -2.26
N ASP A 164 -7.25 2.74 -2.51
CA ASP A 164 -7.45 3.80 -3.48
C ASP A 164 -7.00 5.15 -2.91
N LYS A 165 -6.42 5.99 -3.77
CA LYS A 165 -5.89 7.32 -3.41
C LYS A 165 -6.98 8.23 -2.83
N VAL A 166 -8.13 8.30 -3.51
CA VAL A 166 -9.26 9.12 -3.10
C VAL A 166 -10.06 8.40 -2.02
N GLY A 167 -10.28 7.10 -2.19
CA GLY A 167 -10.96 6.25 -1.23
C GLY A 167 -10.33 6.29 0.16
N PHE A 168 -8.99 6.32 0.27
CA PHE A 168 -8.30 6.45 1.55
C PHE A 168 -8.70 7.74 2.27
N ALA A 169 -8.69 8.87 1.56
CA ALA A 169 -9.12 10.14 2.13
C ALA A 169 -10.59 10.06 2.56
N CYS A 170 -11.45 9.48 1.72
CA CYS A 170 -12.89 9.35 1.97
C CYS A 170 -13.24 8.44 3.15
N VAL A 171 -12.49 7.37 3.39
CA VAL A 171 -12.70 6.52 4.57
C VAL A 171 -12.40 7.27 5.87
N THR A 172 -11.52 8.29 5.84
CA THR A 172 -11.24 9.15 7.00
C THR A 172 -12.10 10.42 7.05
N ALA A 173 -12.58 10.89 5.91
CA ALA A 173 -13.36 12.12 5.75
C ALA A 173 -14.42 11.90 4.65
N PRO A 174 -15.57 11.28 4.98
CA PRO A 174 -16.55 10.79 4.00
C PRO A 174 -17.22 11.91 3.18
N ASP A 175 -17.25 13.14 3.70
CA ASP A 175 -17.79 14.32 3.04
C ASP A 175 -16.74 15.09 2.22
N GLY A 176 -15.55 14.50 2.03
CA GLY A 176 -14.46 15.09 1.26
C GLY A 176 -14.75 15.18 -0.25
N GLU A 177 -13.95 16.01 -0.92
CA GLU A 177 -14.03 16.16 -2.37
C GLU A 177 -13.75 14.82 -3.09
N GLY A 178 -14.56 14.50 -4.09
CA GLY A 178 -14.41 13.27 -4.90
C GLY A 178 -15.00 12.01 -4.28
N CYS A 179 -15.40 12.01 -3.01
CA CYS A 179 -15.93 10.82 -2.33
C CYS A 179 -17.26 10.31 -2.92
N ALA A 180 -18.15 11.21 -3.33
CA ALA A 180 -19.41 10.86 -3.97
C ALA A 180 -19.22 10.10 -5.30
N ALA A 181 -18.12 10.35 -6.02
CA ALA A 181 -17.83 9.75 -7.32
C ALA A 181 -16.83 8.59 -7.25
N ASN A 182 -16.19 8.36 -6.10
CA ASN A 182 -15.17 7.31 -5.95
C ASN A 182 -15.82 5.92 -5.81
N ALA A 183 -15.75 5.12 -6.87
CA ALA A 183 -16.41 3.81 -6.91
C ALA A 183 -15.98 2.85 -5.77
N PRO A 184 -14.69 2.70 -5.41
CA PRO A 184 -14.28 1.88 -4.26
C PRO A 184 -14.93 2.32 -2.94
N PHE A 185 -14.97 3.63 -2.68
CA PHE A 185 -15.60 4.17 -1.49
C PHE A 185 -17.12 4.00 -1.50
N GLN A 186 -17.79 4.18 -2.65
CA GLN A 186 -19.23 3.94 -2.77
C GLN A 186 -19.59 2.46 -2.54
N ALA A 187 -18.75 1.52 -2.99
CA ALA A 187 -18.92 0.10 -2.71
C ALA A 187 -18.80 -0.20 -1.19
N TYR A 188 -17.85 0.43 -0.51
CA TYR A 188 -17.72 0.32 0.95
C TYR A 188 -18.96 0.86 1.68
N GLN A 189 -19.44 2.05 1.30
CA GLN A 189 -20.65 2.63 1.89
C GLN A 189 -21.89 1.76 1.68
N ALA A 190 -22.07 1.20 0.49
CA ALA A 190 -23.16 0.27 0.20
C ALA A 190 -23.08 -1.00 1.08
N CYS A 191 -21.88 -1.52 1.32
CA CYS A 191 -21.70 -2.65 2.23
C CYS A 191 -22.05 -2.27 3.67
N LEU A 192 -21.61 -1.11 4.16
CA LEU A 192 -21.94 -0.63 5.51
C LEU A 192 -23.45 -0.50 5.71
N GLN A 193 -24.16 0.08 4.74
CA GLN A 193 -25.62 0.20 4.80
C GLN A 193 -26.31 -1.17 4.84
N LYS A 194 -25.84 -2.13 4.04
CA LYS A 194 -26.44 -3.45 3.92
C LYS A 194 -26.17 -4.33 5.13
N SER A 195 -24.94 -4.35 5.62
CA SER A 195 -24.44 -5.35 6.57
C SER A 195 -24.18 -4.79 7.96
N CYS A 196 -23.97 -3.48 8.08
CA CYS A 196 -23.48 -2.83 9.30
C CYS A 196 -24.39 -1.70 9.81
N SER A 197 -25.58 -1.49 9.23
CA SER A 197 -26.44 -0.34 9.54
C SER A 197 -26.75 -0.18 11.03
N ALA A 198 -26.98 -1.28 11.74
CA ALA A 198 -27.23 -1.27 13.18
C ALA A 198 -26.02 -0.81 14.02
N GLU A 199 -24.80 -1.28 13.71
CA GLU A 199 -23.57 -0.89 14.41
C GLU A 199 -23.16 0.55 14.05
N CYS A 200 -23.36 0.91 12.78
CA CYS A 200 -22.99 2.20 12.25
C CYS A 200 -23.96 3.34 12.61
N GLY A 201 -25.11 3.03 13.21
CA GLY A 201 -26.19 4.00 13.39
C GLY A 201 -26.70 4.57 12.05
N LEU A 202 -26.50 3.85 10.95
CA LEU A 202 -27.02 4.23 9.64
C LEU A 202 -28.48 3.84 9.62
N THR A 203 -29.36 4.80 9.34
CA THR A 203 -30.74 4.48 9.00
C THR A 203 -30.72 3.53 7.80
N PRO A 204 -31.31 2.32 7.91
CA PRO A 204 -31.45 1.43 6.76
C PRO A 204 -32.11 2.24 5.66
N SER A 205 -31.41 2.44 4.55
CA SER A 205 -32.05 2.96 3.36
C SER A 205 -33.03 1.89 2.95
N SER A 206 -34.32 2.11 3.23
CA SER A 206 -35.39 1.21 2.84
C SER A 206 -35.22 0.96 1.35
N SER A 207 -34.95 -0.28 0.97
CA SER A 207 -34.91 -0.75 -0.39
C SER A 207 -36.25 -0.48 -1.08
N GLY A 208 -36.41 0.73 -1.61
CA GLY A 208 -37.50 1.16 -2.46
C GLY A 208 -37.13 0.84 -3.90
N GLY A 209 -37.93 0.00 -4.53
CA GLY A 209 -37.61 -0.68 -5.79
C GLY A 209 -37.35 0.24 -6.98
N ALA A 210 -36.77 -0.40 -8.00
CA ALA A 210 -36.70 0.09 -9.36
C ALA A 210 -38.00 0.79 -9.78
N SER A 211 -37.88 2.00 -10.32
CA SER A 211 -38.89 2.58 -11.20
C SER A 211 -38.18 3.11 -12.44
N SER A 212 -38.37 2.34 -13.50
CA SER A 212 -38.14 2.70 -14.90
C SER A 212 -38.98 3.91 -15.31
N GLY A 213 -38.40 4.77 -16.15
CA GLY A 213 -39.15 5.54 -17.16
C GLY A 213 -39.34 7.02 -16.86
N GLY A 214 -38.70 7.87 -17.65
CA GLY A 214 -38.96 9.31 -17.64
C GLY A 214 -37.98 10.08 -18.53
N ALA A 215 -38.03 9.87 -19.84
CA ALA A 215 -37.39 10.76 -20.79
C ALA A 215 -38.02 12.16 -20.69
N SER A 216 -37.20 13.20 -20.61
CA SER A 216 -37.57 14.54 -21.07
C SER A 216 -36.33 15.31 -21.50
N SER A 217 -36.51 15.92 -22.66
CA SER A 217 -35.56 16.54 -23.57
C SER A 217 -35.28 18.01 -23.26
N GLY A 218 -34.07 18.45 -23.59
CA GLY A 218 -33.84 19.76 -24.22
C GLY A 218 -33.36 20.89 -23.29
N GLY A 219 -32.16 21.38 -23.58
CA GLY A 219 -31.66 22.64 -23.02
C GLY A 219 -30.22 22.91 -23.42
N ASN A 220 -30.01 23.41 -24.63
CA ASN A 220 -28.75 24.01 -25.07
C ASN A 220 -28.42 25.21 -24.16
N GLY A 221 -27.19 25.25 -23.66
CA GLY A 221 -26.66 26.35 -22.87
C GLY A 221 -25.15 26.36 -22.93
N ASP A 222 -24.64 26.88 -24.04
CA ASP A 222 -23.26 27.32 -24.25
C ASP A 222 -22.86 28.34 -23.17
N GLY A 223 -21.67 28.19 -22.57
CA GLY A 223 -21.30 28.95 -21.39
C GLY A 223 -19.90 28.64 -20.86
N THR A 224 -18.90 29.01 -21.64
CA THR A 224 -17.49 29.11 -21.24
C THR A 224 -17.37 29.80 -19.88
N THR A 225 -16.78 29.13 -18.87
CA THR A 225 -16.45 29.77 -17.59
C THR A 225 -14.93 29.78 -17.39
N THR A 226 -14.43 31.00 -17.41
CA THR A 226 -13.04 31.44 -17.25
C THR A 226 -12.49 31.14 -15.86
N THR A 227 -11.28 30.58 -15.82
CA THR A 227 -10.42 30.43 -14.65
C THR A 227 -10.10 31.80 -14.05
N THR A 228 -10.40 32.03 -12.77
CA THR A 228 -9.81 33.14 -11.99
C THR A 228 -9.25 32.61 -10.69
N THR A 229 -7.93 32.67 -10.59
CA THR A 229 -7.14 32.46 -9.37
C THR A 229 -7.11 33.77 -8.58
N THR A 230 -7.46 33.78 -7.28
CA THR A 230 -6.85 34.63 -6.25
C THR A 230 -7.23 34.08 -4.86
N GLY A 231 -6.24 33.87 -3.98
CA GLY A 231 -6.42 33.25 -2.66
C GLY A 231 -6.64 34.22 -1.49
N CYS A 232 -6.67 33.65 -0.27
CA CYS A 232 -6.19 34.28 0.97
C CYS A 232 -6.06 33.25 2.10
N ASN A 233 -5.03 33.46 2.90
CA ASN A 233 -4.77 32.89 4.22
C ASN A 233 -5.89 33.21 5.23
N THR A 234 -6.17 32.29 6.15
CA THR A 234 -6.32 32.59 7.59
C THR A 234 -5.96 31.39 8.46
N SER A 235 -5.27 31.70 9.54
CA SER A 235 -4.77 30.88 10.65
C SER A 235 -5.86 30.29 11.57
N GLY A 236 -5.50 29.19 12.24
CA GLY A 236 -5.97 28.87 13.59
C GLY A 236 -6.86 27.63 13.70
N GLY A 237 -6.37 26.62 14.43
CA GLY A 237 -7.19 25.47 14.80
C GLY A 237 -6.37 24.32 15.36
N SER A 238 -6.15 24.33 16.68
CA SER A 238 -5.64 23.19 17.44
C SER A 238 -6.46 21.93 17.16
N ALA A 239 -5.82 20.82 16.81
CA ALA A 239 -6.47 19.52 16.76
C ALA A 239 -5.57 18.45 17.39
N SER A 240 -6.22 17.71 18.29
CA SER A 240 -5.70 16.70 19.20
C SER A 240 -4.92 15.60 18.51
N ALA A 241 -3.78 15.25 19.09
CA ALA A 241 -2.95 14.13 18.67
C ALA A 241 -3.62 12.80 19.04
N SER A 242 -3.99 12.00 18.04
CA SER A 242 -4.25 10.56 18.20
C SER A 242 -2.97 9.79 17.88
N PRO A 243 -2.59 8.77 18.69
CA PRO A 243 -1.36 8.02 18.49
C PRO A 243 -1.55 6.98 17.37
N VAL A 244 -1.09 7.28 16.16
CA VAL A 244 -0.85 6.24 15.14
C VAL A 244 0.54 5.66 15.41
N LEU A 245 0.55 4.48 16.03
CA LEU A 245 1.73 3.70 16.36
C LEU A 245 2.59 3.43 15.13
N GLY A 246 3.85 3.87 15.22
CA GLY A 246 4.89 3.59 14.24
C GLY A 246 5.34 2.13 14.30
N GLY A 247 4.92 1.35 13.31
CA GLY A 247 5.59 0.10 12.95
C GLY A 247 6.87 0.40 12.18
N LEU A 248 7.99 0.48 12.91
CA LEU A 248 9.34 0.59 12.36
C LEU A 248 9.76 -0.77 11.79
N PHE A 249 9.74 -0.91 10.46
CA PHE A 249 10.58 -1.88 9.79
C PHE A 249 11.80 -1.16 9.23
N ALA A 250 12.93 -1.32 9.93
CA ALA A 250 14.22 -1.03 9.37
C ALA A 250 14.49 -2.05 8.25
N LEU A 251 14.45 -1.61 6.99
CA LEU A 251 15.04 -2.35 5.89
C LEU A 251 16.56 -2.39 6.13
N GLY A 252 17.02 -3.46 6.77
CA GLY A 252 18.42 -3.64 7.13
C GLY A 252 19.30 -3.89 5.91
N LEU A 253 19.78 -2.83 5.26
CA LEU A 253 20.96 -2.88 4.40
C LEU A 253 22.20 -3.10 5.29
N LEU A 254 22.53 -4.37 5.55
CA LEU A 254 23.76 -4.79 6.23
C LEU A 254 24.99 -4.58 5.32
N LEU A 255 25.49 -3.34 5.26
CA LEU A 255 26.86 -3.05 4.81
C LEU A 255 27.83 -3.45 5.94
N LYS A 256 28.26 -4.72 5.92
CA LYS A 256 29.29 -5.25 6.83
C LYS A 256 30.66 -4.67 6.46
N ARG A 257 30.99 -3.51 7.04
CA ARG A 257 32.29 -2.84 6.94
C ARG A 257 33.37 -3.67 7.66
N ARG A 258 34.11 -4.52 6.94
CA ARG A 258 35.24 -5.28 7.50
C ARG A 258 36.49 -4.38 7.50
N ARG A 259 36.94 -3.99 8.70
CA ARG A 259 38.23 -3.32 8.94
C ARG A 259 39.37 -4.23 8.46
N ARG A 260 40.27 -3.68 7.65
CA ARG A 260 41.60 -4.25 7.38
C ARG A 260 42.46 -4.09 8.64
N HIS A 261 43.07 -5.17 9.09
CA HIS A 261 44.33 -5.09 9.84
C HIS A 261 45.45 -5.55 8.90
N ALA A 262 46.60 -4.91 9.12
CA ALA A 262 47.87 -5.05 8.40
C ALA A 262 48.35 -6.50 8.28
#